data_AF-A0A7Y9HX94-F1
#
_entry.id   AF-A0A7Y9HX94-F1
#
_cell.length_a   1.000
_cell.length_b   1.000
_cell.length_c   1.000
_cell.angle_alpha   90.00
_cell.angle_beta   90.00
_cell.angle_gamma   90.00
#
_symmetry.space_group_name_H-M   'P 1'
#
loop_
_entity.id
_entity.type
_entity.pdbx_description
1 polymer ?
#
loop_
_entity_poly.entity_id
_entity_poly.type
_entity_poly.pdbx_seq_one_letter_code
_entity_poly.pdbx_strand_id
1 'polypeptide(L)'
;MIPTIPTPVTVKDSIANPAPLGLCAFGMTTVLLNFKNAGFIEFNSMILAMGIFHGGLAQVIAGIIEAKKNNTFGLTAFTSYGFFWLSLVGLIVIPAFGWAPKPSEAGMSAYLGIWGLFTFLMFFGTLKLNRALQFVFGSLTILFVLLAVSDGTGNKGLGQIAGYEGIICGLSAIYTGIANLLNEVYGKTVLPIGSVS
;
A
#
# COMPACT_ATOMS: atom_id res chain seq x y z
N MET A 1 -35.07 -37.65 -29.51
CA MET A 1 -33.72 -37.17 -29.13
C MET A 1 -33.88 -36.06 -28.11
N ILE A 2 -33.42 -36.25 -26.88
CA ILE A 2 -33.45 -35.21 -25.84
C ILE A 2 -32.28 -34.25 -26.16
N PRO A 3 -32.49 -32.94 -26.29
CA PRO A 3 -31.40 -31.99 -26.48
C PRO A 3 -30.49 -31.98 -25.25
N THR A 4 -29.22 -32.30 -25.42
CA THR A 4 -28.23 -32.13 -24.35
C THR A 4 -27.96 -30.63 -24.20
N ILE A 5 -28.39 -30.07 -23.08
CA ILE A 5 -28.04 -28.70 -22.68
C ILE A 5 -26.51 -28.65 -22.56
N PRO A 6 -25.81 -27.74 -23.28
CA PRO A 6 -24.37 -27.60 -23.14
C PRO A 6 -24.06 -27.21 -21.69
N THR A 7 -23.26 -28.03 -21.00
CA THR A 7 -22.75 -27.69 -19.68
C THR A 7 -21.98 -26.36 -19.81
N PRO A 8 -22.29 -25.33 -19.00
CA PRO A 8 -21.54 -24.09 -19.04
C PRO A 8 -20.07 -24.41 -18.79
N VAL A 9 -19.21 -24.11 -19.76
CA VAL A 9 -17.76 -24.18 -19.54
C VAL A 9 -17.43 -23.01 -18.61
N THR A 10 -17.39 -23.27 -17.30
CA THR A 10 -16.80 -22.35 -16.34
C THR A 10 -15.33 -22.19 -16.69
N VAL A 11 -15.00 -21.12 -17.41
CA VAL A 11 -13.63 -20.68 -17.59
C VAL A 11 -13.14 -20.30 -16.20
N LYS A 12 -12.38 -21.19 -15.58
CA LYS A 12 -11.73 -20.93 -14.30
C LYS A 12 -10.73 -19.81 -14.55
N ASP A 13 -10.94 -18.65 -13.93
CA ASP A 13 -9.96 -17.56 -13.97
C ASP A 13 -8.61 -18.13 -13.52
N SER A 14 -7.67 -18.24 -14.47
CA SER A 14 -6.41 -18.96 -14.29
C SER A 14 -5.33 -18.12 -13.61
N ILE A 15 -5.67 -16.88 -13.24
CA ILE A 15 -4.75 -15.88 -12.72
C ILE A 15 -4.86 -15.82 -11.19
N ALA A 16 -3.74 -16.11 -10.52
CA ALA A 16 -3.61 -16.02 -9.06
C ALA A 16 -4.04 -14.64 -8.54
N ASN A 17 -4.54 -14.57 -7.31
CA ASN A 17 -4.89 -13.32 -6.65
C ASN A 17 -3.62 -12.53 -6.24
N PRO A 18 -3.36 -11.36 -6.83
CA PRO A 18 -2.17 -10.58 -6.50
C PRO A 18 -2.35 -9.69 -5.26
N ALA A 19 -3.56 -9.52 -4.74
CA ALA A 19 -3.83 -8.61 -3.63
C ALA A 19 -3.04 -8.92 -2.35
N PRO A 20 -2.86 -10.19 -1.93
CA PRO A 20 -1.99 -10.52 -0.81
C PRO A 20 -0.55 -10.03 -0.99
N LEU A 21 0.02 -10.19 -2.19
CA LEU A 21 1.36 -9.72 -2.50
C LEU A 21 1.43 -8.19 -2.39
N GLY A 22 0.50 -7.48 -3.04
CA GLY A 22 0.47 -6.01 -3.02
C GLY A 22 0.32 -5.43 -1.60
N LEU A 23 -0.56 -6.02 -0.78
CA LEU A 23 -0.80 -5.58 0.59
C LEU A 23 0.36 -5.89 1.53
N CYS A 24 0.97 -7.07 1.44
CA CYS A 24 2.15 -7.41 2.23
C CYS A 24 3.37 -6.58 1.81
N ALA A 25 3.53 -6.34 0.50
CA ALA A 25 4.57 -5.49 -0.04
C ALA A 25 4.52 -4.06 0.53
N PHE A 26 3.34 -3.47 0.44
CA PHE A 26 3.04 -2.18 1.06
C PHE A 26 3.26 -2.19 2.57
N GLY A 27 2.62 -3.14 3.26
CA GLY A 27 2.54 -3.16 4.72
C GLY A 27 3.91 -3.33 5.38
N MET A 28 4.72 -4.29 4.91
CA MET A 28 6.06 -4.52 5.47
C MET A 28 6.98 -3.32 5.27
N THR A 29 6.96 -2.71 4.09
CA THR A 29 7.78 -1.53 3.79
C THR A 29 7.33 -0.33 4.63
N THR A 30 6.01 -0.18 4.81
CA THR A 30 5.41 0.88 5.65
C THR A 30 5.80 0.73 7.11
N VAL A 31 5.74 -0.49 7.68
CA VAL A 31 6.15 -0.75 9.07
C VAL A 31 7.63 -0.37 9.26
N LEU A 32 8.50 -0.81 8.35
CA LEU A 32 9.95 -0.59 8.49
C LEU A 32 10.34 0.88 8.36
N LEU A 33 9.74 1.63 7.42
CA LEU A 33 9.92 3.08 7.35
C LEU A 33 9.45 3.76 8.64
N ASN A 34 8.33 3.30 9.21
CA ASN A 34 7.73 3.94 10.35
C ASN A 34 8.34 3.53 11.70
N PHE A 35 9.08 2.42 11.78
CA PHE A 35 10.03 2.18 12.87
C PHE A 35 11.10 3.26 12.92
N LYS A 36 11.60 3.72 11.77
CA LYS A 36 12.51 4.87 11.72
C LYS A 36 11.81 6.15 12.15
N ASN A 37 10.58 6.41 11.68
CA ASN A 37 9.87 7.65 12.04
C ASN A 37 9.49 7.71 13.52
N ALA A 38 9.16 6.57 14.13
CA ALA A 38 8.92 6.44 15.57
C ALA A 38 10.20 6.54 16.42
N GLY A 39 11.39 6.48 15.79
CA GLY A 39 12.69 6.56 16.46
C GLY A 39 13.21 5.24 17.02
N PHE A 40 12.68 4.09 16.59
CA PHE A 40 13.17 2.77 17.02
C PHE A 40 14.44 2.34 16.30
N ILE A 41 14.61 2.74 15.05
CA ILE A 41 15.78 2.41 14.23
C ILE A 41 16.27 3.64 13.46
N GLU A 42 17.55 3.65 13.11
CA GLU A 42 18.10 4.67 12.23
C GLU A 42 17.79 4.39 10.76
N PHE A 43 17.83 5.45 9.94
CA PHE A 43 17.72 5.31 8.51
C PHE A 43 18.94 4.57 7.94
N ASN A 44 18.72 3.52 7.15
CA ASN A 44 19.79 2.76 6.50
C ASN A 44 19.30 2.12 5.20
N SER A 45 20.20 1.38 4.53
CA SER A 45 19.95 0.76 3.22
C SER A 45 18.78 -0.22 3.19
N MET A 46 18.35 -0.78 4.33
CA MET A 46 17.20 -1.68 4.39
C MET A 46 15.91 -0.97 3.95
N ILE A 47 15.69 0.28 4.39
CA ILE A 47 14.49 1.05 4.00
C ILE A 47 14.48 1.31 2.49
N LEU A 48 15.65 1.63 1.93
CA LEU A 48 15.80 1.83 0.49
C LEU A 48 15.57 0.52 -0.28
N ALA A 49 16.15 -0.60 0.18
CA ALA A 49 15.98 -1.90 -0.45
C ALA A 49 14.51 -2.36 -0.44
N MET A 50 13.82 -2.20 0.70
CA MET A 50 12.41 -2.52 0.82
C MET A 50 11.54 -1.61 -0.06
N GLY A 51 11.85 -0.30 -0.10
CA GLY A 51 11.20 0.65 -0.99
C GLY A 51 11.40 0.34 -2.47
N ILE A 52 12.57 -0.15 -2.88
CA ILE A 52 12.82 -0.54 -4.28
C ILE A 52 12.12 -1.85 -4.62
N PHE A 53 12.45 -2.93 -3.92
CA PHE A 53 12.14 -4.26 -4.41
C PHE A 53 10.78 -4.75 -3.97
N HIS A 54 10.35 -4.41 -2.75
CA HIS A 54 9.14 -4.97 -2.17
C HIS A 54 7.99 -3.98 -2.27
N GLY A 55 8.01 -2.91 -1.48
CA GLY A 55 7.03 -1.82 -1.57
C GLY A 55 6.96 -1.20 -2.95
N GLY A 56 8.08 -1.18 -3.71
CA GLY A 56 8.12 -0.70 -5.09
C GLY A 56 7.73 -1.75 -6.12
N LEU A 57 8.73 -2.48 -6.62
CA LEU A 57 8.59 -3.36 -7.78
C LEU A 57 7.56 -4.48 -7.59
N ALA A 58 7.60 -5.22 -6.47
CA ALA A 58 6.63 -6.30 -6.23
C ALA A 58 5.20 -5.76 -6.17
N GLN A 59 5.00 -4.57 -5.59
CA GLN A 59 3.69 -3.92 -5.53
C GLN A 59 3.21 -3.43 -6.91
N VAL A 60 4.10 -2.87 -7.74
CA VAL A 60 3.78 -2.53 -9.14
C VAL A 60 3.36 -3.77 -9.93
N ILE A 61 4.10 -4.88 -9.78
CA ILE A 61 3.76 -6.16 -10.44
C ILE A 61 2.39 -6.65 -9.98
N ALA A 62 2.08 -6.58 -8.67
CA ALA A 62 0.77 -6.95 -8.15
C ALA A 62 -0.35 -6.12 -8.81
N GLY A 63 -0.16 -4.80 -8.95
CA GLY A 63 -1.11 -3.92 -9.64
C GLY A 63 -1.30 -4.26 -11.12
N ILE A 64 -0.24 -4.56 -11.85
CA ILE A 64 -0.33 -4.97 -13.27
C ILE A 64 -1.14 -6.27 -13.41
N ILE A 65 -1.01 -7.21 -12.46
CA ILE A 65 -1.78 -8.46 -12.48
C ILE A 65 -3.28 -8.19 -12.19
N GLU A 66 -3.61 -7.21 -11.35
CA GLU A 66 -5.01 -6.81 -11.10
C GLU A 66 -5.72 -6.32 -12.37
N ALA A 67 -5.00 -5.68 -13.30
CA ALA A 67 -5.56 -5.30 -14.60
C ALA A 67 -6.10 -6.52 -15.37
N LYS A 68 -5.37 -7.64 -15.31
CA LYS A 68 -5.78 -8.88 -15.98
C LYS A 68 -6.98 -9.55 -15.31
N LYS A 69 -7.30 -9.17 -14.07
CA LYS A 69 -8.48 -9.61 -13.30
C LYS A 69 -9.64 -8.60 -13.37
N ASN A 70 -9.54 -7.57 -14.22
CA ASN A 70 -10.50 -6.47 -14.29
C ASN A 70 -10.74 -5.75 -12.95
N ASN A 71 -9.76 -5.78 -12.05
CA ASN A 71 -9.83 -5.09 -10.77
C ASN A 71 -9.18 -3.70 -10.89
N THR A 72 -9.97 -2.71 -11.33
CA THR A 72 -9.50 -1.33 -11.50
C THR A 72 -9.00 -0.73 -10.19
N PHE A 73 -9.67 -1.00 -9.07
CA PHE A 73 -9.25 -0.47 -7.76
C PHE A 73 -7.86 -1.00 -7.39
N GLY A 74 -7.65 -2.32 -7.47
CA GLY A 74 -6.37 -2.95 -7.16
C GLY A 74 -5.25 -2.51 -8.10
N LEU A 75 -5.54 -2.39 -9.41
CA LEU A 75 -4.61 -1.87 -10.40
C LEU A 75 -4.14 -0.46 -10.01
N THR A 76 -5.08 0.46 -9.79
CA THR A 76 -4.78 1.85 -9.46
C THR A 76 -4.06 1.96 -8.11
N ALA A 77 -4.53 1.25 -7.08
CA ALA A 77 -3.92 1.29 -5.75
C ALA A 77 -2.48 0.74 -5.75
N PHE A 78 -2.29 -0.52 -6.14
CA PHE A 78 -0.99 -1.18 -5.99
C PHE A 78 0.06 -0.59 -6.93
N THR A 79 -0.31 -0.27 -8.17
CA THR A 79 0.63 0.35 -9.11
C THR A 79 1.06 1.73 -8.63
N SER A 80 0.11 2.57 -8.19
CA SER A 80 0.44 3.91 -7.70
C SER A 80 1.29 3.86 -6.44
N TYR A 81 0.93 3.08 -5.41
CA TYR A 81 1.74 3.01 -4.19
C TYR A 81 3.10 2.31 -4.42
N GLY A 82 3.19 1.41 -5.40
CA GLY A 82 4.47 0.90 -5.86
C GLY A 82 5.37 2.01 -6.41
N PHE A 83 4.81 2.89 -7.24
CA PHE A 83 5.55 4.06 -7.72
C PHE A 83 5.73 5.16 -6.67
N PHE A 84 4.89 5.25 -5.63
CA PHE A 84 5.18 6.05 -4.45
C PHE A 84 6.49 5.61 -3.81
N TRP A 85 6.65 4.32 -3.52
CA TRP A 85 7.88 3.81 -2.91
C TRP A 85 9.12 4.02 -3.77
N LEU A 86 9.02 3.74 -5.08
CA LEU A 86 10.12 3.97 -6.01
C LEU A 86 10.47 5.46 -6.14
N SER A 87 9.47 6.33 -6.21
CA SER A 87 9.72 7.78 -6.26
C SER A 87 10.28 8.32 -4.95
N LEU A 88 9.82 7.85 -3.78
CA LEU A 88 10.37 8.22 -2.48
C LEU A 88 11.85 7.84 -2.37
N VAL A 89 12.23 6.65 -2.82
CA VAL A 89 13.64 6.26 -2.94
C VAL A 89 14.39 7.16 -3.91
N GLY A 90 13.80 7.47 -5.06
CA GLY A 90 14.36 8.42 -6.02
C GLY A 90 14.65 9.79 -5.42
N LEU A 91 13.73 10.34 -4.61
CA LEU A 91 13.90 11.63 -3.93
C LEU A 91 15.08 11.64 -2.94
N ILE A 92 15.48 10.47 -2.43
CA ILE A 92 16.63 10.31 -1.52
C ILE A 92 17.93 10.10 -2.32
N VAL A 93 17.87 9.30 -3.39
CA VAL A 93 19.05 8.82 -4.12
C VAL A 93 19.51 9.80 -5.21
N ILE A 94 18.59 10.49 -5.89
CA ILE A 94 18.92 11.48 -6.95
C ILE A 94 19.88 12.57 -6.43
N PRO A 95 19.66 13.17 -5.25
CA PRO A 95 20.61 14.13 -4.67
C PRO A 95 21.96 13.53 -4.31
N ALA A 96 22.00 12.25 -3.89
CA ALA A 96 23.26 11.56 -3.56
C ALA A 96 24.16 11.36 -4.79
N PHE A 97 23.57 11.27 -5.99
CA PHE A 97 24.30 11.25 -7.27
C PHE A 97 24.62 12.65 -7.83
N GLY A 98 24.15 13.72 -7.18
CA GLY A 98 24.36 15.10 -7.63
C GLY A 98 23.55 15.52 -8.86
N TRP A 99 22.50 14.76 -9.22
CA TRP A 99 21.69 15.03 -10.41
C TRP A 99 20.64 16.14 -10.20
N ALA A 100 20.11 16.27 -8.99
CA ALA A 100 19.17 17.33 -8.60
C ALA A 100 19.28 17.60 -7.09
N PRO A 101 18.92 18.80 -6.60
CA PRO A 101 18.94 19.07 -5.16
C PRO A 101 17.91 18.21 -4.40
N LYS A 102 18.14 18.02 -3.10
CA LYS A 102 17.12 17.41 -2.22
C LYS A 102 15.84 18.25 -2.22
N PRO A 103 14.65 17.64 -2.06
CA PRO A 103 13.42 18.38 -1.91
C PRO A 103 13.51 19.38 -0.74
N SER A 104 12.93 20.57 -0.93
CA SER A 104 12.67 21.47 0.19
C SER A 104 11.61 20.86 1.10
N GLU A 105 11.53 21.34 2.35
CA GLU A 105 10.47 20.93 3.30
C GLU A 105 9.07 21.15 2.71
N ALA A 106 8.83 22.32 2.09
CA ALA A 106 7.59 22.61 1.38
C ALA A 106 7.36 21.66 0.19
N GLY A 107 8.41 21.30 -0.55
CA GLY A 107 8.32 20.35 -1.66
C GLY A 107 7.96 18.93 -1.20
N MET A 108 8.57 18.45 -0.12
CA MET A 108 8.25 17.13 0.45
C MET A 108 6.85 17.12 1.08
N SER A 109 6.48 18.19 1.79
CA SER A 109 5.13 18.37 2.34
C SER A 109 4.07 18.36 1.23
N ALA A 110 4.31 19.05 0.11
CA ALA A 110 3.40 19.02 -1.05
C ALA A 110 3.32 17.62 -1.70
N TYR A 111 4.47 16.94 -1.89
CA TYR A 111 4.52 15.57 -2.41
C TYR A 111 3.67 14.61 -1.55
N LEU A 112 3.88 14.59 -0.23
CA LEU A 112 3.13 13.76 0.70
C LEU A 112 1.66 14.18 0.80
N GLY A 113 1.37 15.48 0.75
CA GLY A 113 0.01 16.00 0.77
C GLY A 113 -0.83 15.56 -0.43
N ILE A 114 -0.24 15.54 -1.63
CA ILE A 114 -0.92 15.04 -2.84
C ILE A 114 -1.12 13.52 -2.76
N TRP A 115 -0.16 12.76 -2.24
CA TRP A 115 -0.36 11.34 -1.95
C TRP A 115 -1.50 11.12 -0.94
N GLY A 116 -1.57 11.93 0.12
CA GLY A 116 -2.67 11.91 1.08
C GLY A 116 -4.03 12.21 0.46
N LEU A 117 -4.12 13.20 -0.43
CA LEU A 117 -5.33 13.50 -1.19
C LEU A 117 -5.74 12.32 -2.08
N PHE A 118 -4.80 11.73 -2.82
CA PHE A 118 -5.04 10.53 -3.62
C PHE A 118 -5.57 9.39 -2.75
N THR A 119 -4.93 9.10 -1.62
CA THR A 119 -5.38 8.06 -0.68
C THR A 119 -6.77 8.35 -0.14
N PHE A 120 -7.06 9.59 0.25
CA PHE A 120 -8.38 9.99 0.74
C PHE A 120 -9.49 9.77 -0.30
N LEU A 121 -9.23 10.11 -1.55
CA LEU A 121 -10.18 9.84 -2.64
C LEU A 121 -10.36 8.34 -2.87
N MET A 122 -9.27 7.57 -2.83
CA MET A 122 -9.31 6.11 -2.92
C MET A 122 -10.05 5.46 -1.74
N PHE A 123 -9.98 6.03 -0.53
CA PHE A 123 -10.70 5.54 0.65
C PHE A 123 -12.21 5.45 0.39
N PHE A 124 -12.82 6.42 -0.28
CA PHE A 124 -14.24 6.33 -0.64
C PHE A 124 -14.55 5.12 -1.56
N GLY A 125 -13.60 4.73 -2.41
CA GLY A 125 -13.69 3.51 -3.20
C GLY A 125 -13.75 2.23 -2.35
N THR A 126 -13.20 2.25 -1.13
CA THR A 126 -13.21 1.11 -0.21
C THR A 126 -14.53 0.93 0.54
N LEU A 127 -15.45 1.91 0.50
CA LEU A 127 -16.71 1.85 1.26
C LEU A 127 -17.62 0.69 0.85
N LYS A 128 -17.47 0.18 -0.38
CA LYS A 128 -18.14 -1.03 -0.88
C LYS A 128 -17.28 -2.30 -0.82
N LEU A 129 -16.06 -2.20 -0.30
CA LEU A 129 -15.14 -3.34 -0.12
C LEU A 129 -15.18 -3.81 1.34
N ASN A 130 -14.18 -4.57 1.80
CA ASN A 130 -14.13 -5.07 3.17
C ASN A 130 -13.63 -4.02 4.18
N ARG A 131 -14.01 -4.18 5.46
CA ARG A 131 -13.66 -3.26 6.55
C ARG A 131 -12.16 -3.18 6.81
N ALA A 132 -11.43 -4.27 6.60
CA ALA A 132 -9.98 -4.26 6.77
C ALA A 132 -9.29 -3.31 5.76
N LEU A 133 -9.73 -3.31 4.50
CA LEU A 133 -9.26 -2.34 3.48
C LEU A 133 -9.69 -0.91 3.80
N GLN A 134 -10.90 -0.70 4.33
CA GLN A 134 -11.33 0.62 4.79
C GLN A 134 -10.40 1.15 5.88
N PHE A 135 -10.05 0.31 6.84
CA PHE A 135 -9.09 0.68 7.87
C PHE A 135 -7.72 1.02 7.25
N VAL A 136 -7.18 0.17 6.37
CA VAL A 136 -5.89 0.41 5.70
C VAL A 136 -5.86 1.76 4.99
N PHE A 137 -6.87 2.07 4.17
CA PHE A 137 -6.89 3.34 3.43
C PHE A 137 -7.19 4.54 4.33
N GLY A 138 -8.05 4.37 5.34
CA GLY A 138 -8.35 5.42 6.30
C GLY A 138 -7.14 5.80 7.16
N SER A 139 -6.42 4.80 7.69
CA SER A 139 -5.17 5.01 8.41
C SER A 139 -4.10 5.59 7.48
N LEU A 140 -3.95 5.06 6.27
CA LEU A 140 -2.97 5.60 5.30
C LEU A 140 -3.23 7.08 4.95
N THR A 141 -4.49 7.51 4.86
CA THR A 141 -4.80 8.94 4.69
C THR A 141 -4.28 9.75 5.86
N ILE A 142 -4.51 9.29 7.09
CA ILE A 142 -4.02 9.95 8.31
C ILE A 142 -2.49 9.98 8.30
N LEU A 143 -1.83 8.87 7.94
CA LEU A 143 -0.37 8.77 7.82
C LEU A 143 0.19 9.88 6.93
N PHE A 144 -0.32 9.99 5.70
CA PHE A 144 0.18 10.98 4.74
C PHE A 144 -0.04 12.41 5.22
N VAL A 145 -1.19 12.69 5.84
CA VAL A 145 -1.47 14.01 6.42
C VAL A 145 -0.49 14.31 7.55
N LEU A 146 -0.26 13.38 8.47
CA LEU A 146 0.68 13.56 9.58
C LEU A 146 2.11 13.78 9.08
N LEU A 147 2.57 13.00 8.11
CA LEU A 147 3.90 13.17 7.51
C LEU A 147 4.02 14.51 6.77
N ALA A 148 3.02 14.90 5.98
CA ALA A 148 3.03 16.18 5.26
C ALA A 148 3.06 17.39 6.22
N VAL A 149 2.27 17.35 7.30
CA VAL A 149 2.26 18.41 8.32
C VAL A 149 3.55 18.41 9.13
N SER A 150 4.09 17.24 9.48
CA SER A 150 5.39 17.11 10.15
C SER A 150 6.50 17.78 9.32
N ASP A 151 6.59 17.46 8.03
CA ASP A 151 7.61 18.03 7.14
C ASP A 151 7.39 19.52 6.88
N GLY A 152 6.13 19.97 6.75
CA GLY A 152 5.81 21.38 6.52
C GLY A 152 6.03 22.27 7.76
N THR A 153 6.02 21.71 8.96
CA THR A 153 6.19 22.44 10.22
C THR A 153 7.55 22.21 10.90
N GLY A 154 8.29 21.19 10.48
CA GLY A 154 9.51 20.73 11.16
C GLY A 154 9.27 20.09 12.53
N ASN A 155 8.01 19.79 12.89
CA ASN A 155 7.68 19.28 14.23
C ASN A 155 8.01 17.79 14.39
N LYS A 156 9.13 17.50 15.04
CA LYS A 156 9.60 16.14 15.32
C LYS A 156 8.61 15.27 16.10
N GLY A 157 7.82 15.87 16.99
CA GLY A 157 6.79 15.15 17.76
C GLY A 157 5.67 14.62 16.86
N LEU A 158 5.26 15.39 15.85
CA LEU A 158 4.31 14.92 14.83
C LEU A 158 4.91 13.79 13.99
N GLY A 159 6.21 13.88 13.67
CA GLY A 159 6.92 12.80 12.98
C GLY A 159 6.93 11.47 13.74
N GLN A 160 7.08 11.52 15.08
CA GLN A 160 6.99 10.32 15.92
C GLN A 160 5.57 9.74 15.98
N ILE A 161 4.56 10.61 16.10
CA ILE A 161 3.15 10.20 16.06
C ILE A 161 2.82 9.54 14.71
N ALA A 162 3.28 10.13 13.61
CA ALA A 162 3.17 9.56 12.27
C ALA A 162 3.86 8.18 12.19
N GLY A 163 5.00 8.01 12.86
CA GLY A 163 5.66 6.70 12.99
C GLY A 163 4.78 5.65 13.65
N TYR A 164 4.18 5.94 14.81
CA TYR A 164 3.29 4.97 15.47
C TYR A 164 2.05 4.64 14.64
N GLU A 165 1.43 5.66 14.06
CA GLU A 165 0.26 5.49 13.19
C GLU A 165 0.64 4.65 11.95
N GLY A 166 1.78 4.92 11.32
CA GLY A 166 2.23 4.19 10.14
C GLY A 166 2.58 2.73 10.42
N ILE A 167 3.04 2.40 11.63
CA ILE A 167 3.20 1.00 12.06
C ILE A 167 1.83 0.31 12.11
N ILE A 168 0.81 0.96 12.68
CA ILE A 168 -0.56 0.42 12.75
C ILE A 168 -1.12 0.24 11.33
N CYS A 169 -0.97 1.25 10.47
CA CYS A 169 -1.37 1.19 9.08
C CYS A 169 -0.71 0.00 8.36
N GLY A 170 0.62 -0.12 8.46
CA GLY A 170 1.35 -1.20 7.80
C GLY A 170 0.98 -2.59 8.33
N LEU A 171 0.83 -2.76 9.63
CA LEU A 171 0.39 -4.03 10.25
C LEU A 171 -1.03 -4.42 9.81
N SER A 172 -1.94 -3.44 9.68
CA SER A 172 -3.29 -3.71 9.19
C SER A 172 -3.30 -4.16 7.71
N ALA A 173 -2.39 -3.64 6.89
CA ALA A 173 -2.22 -4.10 5.51
C ALA A 173 -1.66 -5.52 5.44
N ILE A 174 -0.66 -5.84 6.27
CA ILE A 174 -0.13 -7.21 6.41
C ILE A 174 -1.25 -8.16 6.84
N TYR A 175 -2.03 -7.79 7.86
CA TYR A 175 -3.18 -8.57 8.30
C TYR A 175 -4.15 -8.81 7.15
N THR A 176 -4.52 -7.76 6.42
CA THR A 176 -5.46 -7.87 5.30
C THR A 176 -4.92 -8.76 4.18
N GLY A 177 -3.63 -8.63 3.85
CA GLY A 177 -2.98 -9.48 2.84
C GLY A 177 -2.94 -10.95 3.23
N ILE A 178 -2.50 -11.25 4.45
CA ILE A 178 -2.43 -12.62 4.98
C ILE A 178 -3.84 -13.20 5.15
N ALA A 179 -4.81 -12.42 5.61
CA ALA A 179 -6.19 -12.88 5.73
C ALA A 179 -6.77 -13.29 4.36
N ASN A 180 -6.55 -12.48 3.31
CA ASN A 180 -6.95 -12.86 1.96
C ASN A 180 -6.26 -14.15 1.49
N LEU A 181 -4.94 -14.27 1.71
CA LEU A 181 -4.18 -15.47 1.35
C LEU A 181 -4.70 -16.72 2.06
N LEU A 182 -4.84 -16.68 3.39
CA LEU A 182 -5.27 -17.84 4.17
C LEU A 182 -6.72 -18.21 3.87
N ASN A 183 -7.61 -17.22 3.71
CA ASN A 183 -9.00 -17.49 3.37
C ASN A 183 -9.13 -18.19 2.00
N GLU A 184 -8.29 -17.80 1.03
CA GLU A 184 -8.21 -18.44 -0.28
C GLU A 184 -7.64 -19.87 -0.19
N VAL A 185 -6.50 -20.05 0.50
CA VAL A 185 -5.84 -21.35 0.66
C VAL A 185 -6.74 -22.38 1.35
N TYR A 186 -7.47 -21.97 2.39
CA TYR A 186 -8.34 -22.86 3.16
C TYR A 186 -9.78 -22.93 2.63
N GLY A 187 -10.14 -22.13 1.62
CA GLY A 187 -11.48 -22.09 1.03
C GLY A 187 -12.59 -21.70 2.01
N LYS A 188 -12.25 -21.02 3.11
CA LYS A 188 -13.17 -20.61 4.17
C LYS A 188 -12.63 -19.37 4.89
N THR A 189 -13.47 -18.71 5.67
CA THR A 189 -12.99 -17.60 6.52
C THR A 189 -12.16 -18.17 7.68
N VAL A 190 -10.84 -18.01 7.61
CA VAL A 190 -9.88 -18.28 8.69
C VAL A 190 -9.60 -17.01 9.48
N LEU A 191 -9.38 -15.89 8.79
CA LEU A 191 -9.21 -14.57 9.39
C LEU A 191 -10.30 -13.61 8.87
N PRO A 192 -11.05 -12.94 9.76
CA PRO A 192 -12.17 -12.09 9.35
C PRO A 192 -11.70 -10.74 8.79
N ILE A 193 -12.06 -10.44 7.54
CA ILE A 193 -11.78 -9.13 6.91
C ILE A 193 -12.97 -8.16 6.95
N GLY A 194 -14.11 -8.61 7.47
CA GLY A 194 -15.34 -7.81 7.58
C GLY A 194 -15.92 -7.49 6.20
N SER A 195 -16.42 -8.50 5.49
CA SER A 195 -17.12 -8.30 4.22
C SER A 195 -18.31 -7.36 4.40
N VAL A 196 -18.44 -6.37 3.53
CA VAL A 196 -19.62 -5.50 3.47
C VAL A 196 -20.60 -6.14 2.49
N SER A 197 -21.82 -6.38 2.96
CA SER A 197 -22.95 -6.93 2.19
C SER A 197 -23.50 -5.94 1.18
#